data_AF-A0ABD0WNW7-F1
#
_entry.id   AF-A0ABD0WNW7-F1
#
_cell.length_a   1.000
_cell.length_b   1.000
_cell.length_c   1.000
_cell.angle_alpha   90.00
_cell.angle_beta   90.00
_cell.angle_gamma   90.00
#
_symmetry.space_group_name_H-M   'P 1'
#
loop_
_entity.id
_entity.type
_entity.pdbx_description
1 polymer ?
#
loop_
_entity_poly.entity_id
_entity_poly.type
_entity_poly.pdbx_seq_one_letter_code
_entity_poly.pdbx_strand_id
1 'polypeptide(L)'
;MTGPSSDHTTGSGHYLYIEANGVSNGDTARLLSAECSSTGPQCLQFWYHMSGSAQTMGLHVYLLQDNLARGVWWKRNDQGDSWRLAQVDLMTTGPFKIIFEGRRGTTDQSDVAIDDVSLHHGHCANLSGLPAPTEKSMNPSGDIVTTPCSAPTTSRPEPPTAAKSDNFNPLLGVRRAFASHSAPSCPNNSHYTPCISSCQPTCKQLHGPPNCHADEPCIEGCECDDGFVLKQRVCVPIPQCGCVDSSGKRYHFKESWYTEHCRWKCECDEDDGVGEIDCGEEDECEGDAVCLQNDAGQYFCKSTDFSGCSINGDPEYRTFDHMKHEVKGWNSYIMVQTTGLSINQPDILIQAINEMANQDAADTNKDEQHEESSNNDNDDDSDEDQNRLHLTALKIRVYNHTVEFRKNREVVLDGRSTRAPVSPAGGLRILEHSSRVYLKTDFGLSVEFDGHSRAEIILPHTYKRRVGGLCGNFDGKKKNDMIKPDGTQAKSIKEFGESWRVME
;
A
#
# COMPACT_ATOMS: atom_id res chain seq x y z
N MET A 1 16.81 30.20 -0.34
CA MET A 1 17.21 28.86 -0.77
C MET A 1 16.51 27.88 0.15
N THR A 2 15.93 26.85 -0.42
CA THR A 2 15.09 25.86 0.26
C THR A 2 15.81 24.54 0.53
N GLY A 3 16.98 24.36 -0.08
CA GLY A 3 17.86 23.22 0.19
C GLY A 3 18.50 23.27 1.58
N PRO A 4 19.05 22.14 2.04
CA PRO A 4 19.68 22.02 3.35
C PRO A 4 20.91 22.94 3.46
N SER A 5 21.17 23.44 4.66
CA SER A 5 22.30 24.34 4.93
C SER A 5 23.66 23.61 4.96
N SER A 6 23.65 22.29 5.10
CA SER A 6 24.84 21.43 5.17
C SER A 6 24.49 19.97 4.86
N ASP A 7 25.50 19.14 4.56
CA ASP A 7 25.35 17.69 4.39
C ASP A 7 24.87 17.03 5.69
N HIS A 8 24.36 15.79 5.57
CA HIS A 8 23.85 15.05 6.71
C HIS A 8 24.97 14.53 7.63
N THR A 9 26.09 14.03 7.08
CA THR A 9 27.11 13.33 7.88
C THR A 9 27.95 14.27 8.76
N THR A 10 28.54 15.33 8.20
CA THR A 10 29.58 16.11 8.90
C THR A 10 29.24 17.58 9.14
N GLY A 11 28.24 18.10 8.42
CA GLY A 11 27.94 19.54 8.36
C GLY A 11 28.88 20.36 7.46
N SER A 12 29.90 19.73 6.85
CA SER A 12 30.88 20.37 5.95
C SER A 12 31.23 19.55 4.70
N GLY A 13 30.50 18.46 4.47
CA GLY A 13 30.62 17.54 3.35
C GLY A 13 29.83 18.00 2.13
N HIS A 14 29.43 17.05 1.29
CA HIS A 14 28.74 17.30 0.03
C HIS A 14 27.47 16.46 -0.02
N TYR A 15 26.40 17.04 -0.56
CA TYR A 15 25.15 16.35 -0.86
C TYR A 15 24.74 16.62 -2.31
N LEU A 16 23.79 15.85 -2.82
CA LEU A 16 23.20 16.08 -4.14
C LEU A 16 21.85 16.75 -3.98
N TYR A 17 21.53 17.72 -4.84
CA TYR A 17 20.22 18.36 -4.83
C TYR A 17 19.80 18.78 -6.24
N ILE A 18 18.50 18.97 -6.42
CA ILE A 18 17.95 19.65 -7.60
C ILE A 18 17.70 21.12 -7.25
N GLU A 19 18.15 22.00 -8.13
CA GLU A 19 17.93 23.44 -8.01
C GLU A 19 16.59 23.79 -8.66
N ALA A 20 15.69 24.37 -7.87
CA ALA A 20 14.35 24.73 -8.32
C ALA A 20 14.27 26.09 -9.03
N ASN A 21 15.33 26.90 -8.99
CA ASN A 21 15.40 28.18 -9.67
C ASN A 21 15.67 28.03 -11.18
N GLY A 22 14.89 28.74 -12.00
CA GLY A 22 15.12 28.81 -13.46
C GLY A 22 14.66 27.57 -14.25
N VAL A 23 13.89 26.68 -13.61
CA VAL A 23 13.28 25.48 -14.20
C VAL A 23 11.76 25.50 -14.04
N SER A 24 11.04 24.76 -14.89
CA SER A 24 9.57 24.77 -14.96
C SER A 24 8.94 23.86 -13.91
N ASN A 25 7.71 24.18 -13.50
CA ASN A 25 6.93 23.31 -12.62
C ASN A 25 6.78 21.92 -13.25
N GLY A 26 7.10 20.87 -12.48
CA GLY A 26 6.96 19.50 -12.92
C GLY A 26 8.22 18.91 -13.53
N ASP A 27 9.21 19.74 -13.90
CA ASP A 27 10.50 19.27 -14.41
C ASP A 27 11.12 18.26 -13.46
N THR A 28 11.70 17.22 -14.02
CA THR A 28 12.33 16.14 -13.26
C THR A 28 13.81 16.02 -13.61
N ALA A 29 14.60 15.65 -12.61
CA ALA A 29 15.98 15.23 -12.79
C ALA A 29 16.14 13.82 -12.23
N ARG A 30 16.79 12.94 -13.00
CA ARG A 30 16.99 11.53 -12.65
C ARG A 30 18.46 11.24 -12.42
N LEU A 31 18.77 10.67 -11.26
CA LEU A 31 20.06 10.07 -10.95
C LEU A 31 19.93 8.55 -11.03
N LEU A 32 20.67 7.93 -11.95
CA LEU A 32 20.68 6.49 -12.16
C LEU A 32 21.91 5.90 -11.48
N SER A 33 21.71 4.86 -10.66
CA SER A 33 22.81 4.06 -10.14
C SER A 33 23.52 3.32 -11.27
N ALA A 34 24.74 2.88 -10.98
CA ALA A 34 25.33 1.82 -11.77
C ALA A 34 24.53 0.52 -11.66
N GLU A 35 24.75 -0.39 -12.60
CA GLU A 35 24.08 -1.69 -12.60
C GLU A 35 24.62 -2.58 -11.47
N CYS A 36 23.69 -3.15 -10.73
CA CYS A 36 23.90 -4.06 -9.61
C CYS A 36 23.43 -5.46 -10.02
N SER A 37 24.12 -6.52 -9.58
CA SER A 37 23.82 -7.91 -10.00
C SER A 37 23.54 -8.87 -8.84
N SER A 38 23.25 -8.34 -7.65
CA SER A 38 22.83 -9.14 -6.48
C SER A 38 21.37 -9.55 -6.59
N THR A 39 21.03 -10.77 -6.18
CA THR A 39 19.65 -11.27 -6.14
C THR A 39 19.17 -11.46 -4.71
N GLY A 40 17.86 -11.39 -4.48
CA GLY A 40 17.24 -11.52 -3.17
C GLY A 40 16.93 -10.17 -2.51
N PRO A 41 16.59 -10.17 -1.21
CA PRO A 41 16.26 -8.95 -0.48
C PRO A 41 17.45 -8.00 -0.41
N GLN A 42 17.22 -6.72 -0.67
CA GLN A 42 18.18 -5.64 -0.48
C GLN A 42 17.53 -4.54 0.36
N CYS A 43 18.33 -3.84 1.15
CA CYS A 43 17.91 -2.65 1.87
C CYS A 43 18.62 -1.42 1.28
N LEU A 44 17.85 -0.56 0.63
CA LEU A 44 18.30 0.76 0.22
C LEU A 44 18.10 1.73 1.38
N GLN A 45 19.16 2.41 1.80
CA GLN A 45 19.10 3.50 2.77
C GLN A 45 19.63 4.78 2.13
N PHE A 46 19.00 5.90 2.46
CA PHE A 46 19.48 7.22 2.07
C PHE A 46 18.86 8.27 2.99
N TRP A 47 19.54 9.41 3.09
CA TRP A 47 19.01 10.59 3.74
C TRP A 47 18.43 11.54 2.71
N TYR A 48 17.32 12.18 3.04
CA TYR A 48 16.68 13.15 2.16
C TYR A 48 16.26 14.40 2.93
N HIS A 49 16.24 15.53 2.23
CA HIS A 49 15.72 16.81 2.72
C HIS A 49 14.82 17.41 1.64
N MET A 50 13.63 17.85 2.08
CA MET A 50 12.61 18.45 1.23
C MET A 50 11.90 19.51 2.05
N SER A 51 12.30 20.77 1.93
CA SER A 51 11.63 21.87 2.62
C SER A 51 11.25 22.99 1.64
N GLY A 52 10.04 23.52 1.75
CA GLY A 52 9.61 24.61 0.87
C GLY A 52 8.11 24.83 0.85
N SER A 53 7.67 25.88 0.15
CA SER A 53 6.25 26.22 0.02
C SER A 53 5.58 25.61 -1.22
N ALA A 54 6.37 25.01 -2.10
CA ALA A 54 5.89 24.44 -3.34
C ALA A 54 5.04 23.19 -3.11
N GLN A 55 3.85 23.19 -3.67
CA GLN A 55 3.05 21.98 -3.84
C GLN A 55 3.68 21.14 -4.96
N THR A 56 3.40 19.84 -5.02
CA THR A 56 3.89 18.90 -6.06
C THR A 56 5.41 18.71 -6.17
N MET A 57 6.22 19.35 -5.31
CA MET A 57 7.64 18.99 -5.09
C MET A 57 7.73 17.50 -4.75
N GLY A 58 8.68 16.76 -5.28
CA GLY A 58 8.71 15.30 -5.12
C GLY A 58 10.09 14.67 -5.14
N LEU A 59 10.21 13.55 -4.43
CA LEU A 59 11.33 12.62 -4.53
C LEU A 59 10.76 11.21 -4.74
N HIS A 60 11.01 10.62 -5.89
CA HIS A 60 10.59 9.26 -6.23
C HIS A 60 11.81 8.36 -6.39
N VAL A 61 11.69 7.10 -5.97
CA VAL A 61 12.72 6.07 -6.16
C VAL A 61 12.12 4.92 -6.96
N TYR A 62 12.82 4.51 -8.01
CA TYR A 62 12.43 3.39 -8.87
C TYR A 62 13.50 2.30 -8.84
N LEU A 63 13.03 1.05 -8.86
CA LEU A 63 13.83 -0.13 -9.18
C LEU A 63 13.64 -0.45 -10.66
N LEU A 64 14.69 -0.29 -11.45
CA LEU A 64 14.73 -0.67 -12.86
C LEU A 64 15.30 -2.07 -12.98
N GLN A 65 14.47 -3.02 -13.39
CA GLN A 65 14.86 -4.41 -13.62
C GLN A 65 14.12 -4.94 -14.85
N ASP A 66 14.81 -5.67 -15.72
CA ASP A 66 14.25 -6.21 -16.97
C ASP A 66 13.59 -5.13 -17.87
N ASN A 67 14.23 -3.96 -17.94
CA ASN A 67 13.73 -2.73 -18.60
C ASN A 67 12.41 -2.18 -18.07
N LEU A 68 11.91 -2.68 -16.94
CA LEU A 68 10.73 -2.16 -16.27
C LEU A 68 11.14 -1.35 -15.02
N ALA A 69 10.81 -0.06 -15.00
CA ALA A 69 11.01 0.78 -13.82
C ALA A 69 9.77 0.72 -12.91
N ARG A 70 9.90 0.10 -11.74
CA ARG A 70 8.85 0.03 -10.73
C ARG A 70 9.12 1.04 -9.62
N GLY A 71 8.16 1.89 -9.28
CA GLY A 71 8.26 2.78 -8.12
C GLY A 71 8.31 1.98 -6.83
N VAL A 72 9.32 2.23 -6.00
CA VAL A 72 9.56 1.50 -4.73
C VAL A 72 9.45 2.40 -3.50
N TRP A 73 9.58 3.71 -3.67
CA TRP A 73 9.44 4.67 -2.58
C TRP A 73 9.16 6.07 -3.12
N TRP A 74 8.42 6.90 -2.38
CA TRP A 74 8.22 8.30 -2.74
C TRP A 74 7.86 9.21 -1.55
N LYS A 75 8.17 10.51 -1.69
CA LYS A 75 7.65 11.62 -0.86
C LYS A 75 7.29 12.83 -1.73
N ARG A 76 6.34 13.64 -1.26
CA ARG A 76 5.89 14.87 -1.93
C ARG A 76 5.65 16.01 -0.95
N ASN A 77 5.62 17.23 -1.47
CA ASN A 77 5.42 18.49 -0.74
C ASN A 77 6.49 18.70 0.34
N ASP A 78 6.31 19.73 1.16
CA ASP A 78 7.15 19.99 2.32
C ASP A 78 7.22 18.77 3.25
N GLN A 79 8.44 18.37 3.60
CA GLN A 79 8.73 17.37 4.62
C GLN A 79 9.41 18.02 5.83
N GLY A 80 9.48 19.35 5.89
CA GLY A 80 10.14 20.10 6.96
C GLY A 80 11.66 20.21 6.77
N ASP A 81 12.23 21.21 7.46
CA ASP A 81 13.64 21.61 7.35
C ASP A 81 14.56 20.74 8.23
N SER A 82 14.62 19.44 7.93
CA SER A 82 15.53 18.50 8.58
C SER A 82 15.82 17.31 7.67
N TRP A 83 17.04 16.79 7.74
CA TRP A 83 17.39 15.52 7.10
C TRP A 83 16.57 14.37 7.68
N ARG A 84 16.06 13.50 6.82
CA ARG A 84 15.25 12.34 7.20
C ARG A 84 15.81 11.07 6.58
N LEU A 85 15.83 10.00 7.37
CA LEU A 85 16.25 8.67 6.91
C LEU A 85 15.11 8.00 6.15
N ALA A 86 15.40 7.48 4.96
CA ALA A 86 14.58 6.53 4.24
C ALA A 86 15.23 5.14 4.26
N GLN A 87 14.42 4.12 4.48
CA GLN A 87 14.82 2.71 4.37
C GLN A 87 13.79 2.01 3.47
N VAL A 88 14.26 1.32 2.44
CA VAL A 88 13.41 0.70 1.42
C VAL A 88 13.85 -0.73 1.19
N ASP A 89 12.97 -1.67 1.53
CA ASP A 89 13.14 -3.09 1.20
C ASP A 89 12.89 -3.31 -0.30
N LEU A 90 13.90 -3.84 -0.99
CA LEU A 90 13.86 -4.16 -2.41
C LEU A 90 13.96 -5.68 -2.61
N MET A 91 13.17 -6.21 -3.53
CA MET A 91 13.26 -7.61 -3.95
C MET A 91 13.76 -7.67 -5.39
N THR A 92 14.93 -8.27 -5.59
CA THR A 92 15.64 -8.31 -6.88
C THR A 92 15.79 -9.75 -7.36
N THR A 93 15.56 -9.99 -8.66
CA THR A 93 15.65 -11.35 -9.25
C THR A 93 16.75 -11.48 -10.32
N GLY A 94 17.48 -10.41 -10.59
CA GLY A 94 18.50 -10.30 -11.64
C GLY A 94 19.14 -8.91 -11.67
N PRO A 95 19.86 -8.53 -12.74
CA PRO A 95 20.51 -7.23 -12.85
C PRO A 95 19.53 -6.06 -12.72
N PHE A 96 19.88 -5.08 -11.89
CA PHE A 96 18.99 -3.95 -11.58
C PHE A 96 19.74 -2.63 -11.44
N LYS A 97 19.00 -1.52 -11.58
CA LYS A 97 19.44 -0.16 -11.28
C LYS A 97 18.43 0.53 -10.36
N ILE A 98 18.90 1.50 -9.60
CA ILE A 98 18.08 2.36 -8.75
C ILE A 98 18.05 3.74 -9.39
N ILE A 99 16.86 4.33 -9.50
CA ILE A 99 16.67 5.66 -10.06
C ILE A 99 16.10 6.55 -8.96
N PHE A 100 16.80 7.63 -8.63
CA PHE A 100 16.24 8.74 -7.85
C PHE A 100 15.73 9.79 -8.82
N GLU A 101 14.47 10.18 -8.69
CA GLU A 101 13.84 11.24 -9.47
C GLU A 101 13.42 12.37 -8.54
N GLY A 102 14.08 13.52 -8.66
CA GLY A 102 13.64 14.76 -8.02
C GLY A 102 12.68 15.51 -8.94
N ARG A 103 11.61 16.05 -8.39
CA ARG A 103 10.59 16.81 -9.12
C ARG A 103 10.44 18.22 -8.58
N ARG A 104 10.53 19.18 -9.48
CA ARG A 104 10.24 20.60 -9.24
C ARG A 104 8.75 20.80 -8.90
N GLY A 105 8.47 21.47 -7.79
CA GLY A 105 7.09 21.77 -7.35
C GLY A 105 6.46 22.96 -8.07
N THR A 106 5.42 23.56 -7.49
CA THR A 106 4.72 24.73 -8.05
C THR A 106 5.50 26.03 -7.94
N THR A 107 6.35 26.19 -6.93
CA THR A 107 7.18 27.39 -6.69
C THR A 107 8.66 27.03 -6.64
N ASP A 108 9.53 28.02 -6.85
CA ASP A 108 11.00 27.87 -6.82
C ASP A 108 11.54 27.52 -5.43
N GLN A 109 10.69 27.58 -4.41
CA GLN A 109 10.91 27.02 -3.10
C GLN A 109 10.65 25.50 -3.08
N SER A 110 11.40 24.74 -3.87
CA SER A 110 11.23 23.28 -4.02
C SER A 110 12.52 22.49 -4.24
N ASP A 111 13.59 22.90 -3.58
CA ASP A 111 14.83 22.11 -3.63
C ASP A 111 14.61 20.75 -2.96
N VAL A 112 15.06 19.69 -3.62
CA VAL A 112 15.06 18.32 -3.08
C VAL A 112 16.49 17.84 -3.03
N ALA A 113 16.92 17.41 -1.85
CA ALA A 113 18.28 16.95 -1.62
C ALA A 113 18.31 15.51 -1.11
N ILE A 114 19.37 14.80 -1.48
CA ILE A 114 19.69 13.46 -1.00
C ILE A 114 21.15 13.41 -0.54
N ASP A 115 21.41 12.55 0.44
CA ASP A 115 22.74 12.30 0.97
C ASP A 115 22.88 10.86 1.47
N ASP A 116 24.12 10.42 1.71
CA ASP A 116 24.43 9.15 2.40
C ASP A 116 23.68 7.92 1.85
N VAL A 117 23.67 7.77 0.53
CA VAL A 117 23.00 6.65 -0.15
C VAL A 117 23.82 5.37 -0.01
N SER A 118 23.22 4.33 0.59
CA SER A 118 23.81 3.01 0.74
C SER A 118 22.85 1.89 0.34
N LEU A 119 23.40 0.77 -0.12
CA LEU A 119 22.65 -0.44 -0.46
C LEU A 119 23.28 -1.62 0.28
N HIS A 120 22.46 -2.31 1.06
CA HIS A 120 22.85 -3.46 1.87
C HIS A 120 22.11 -4.71 1.41
N HIS A 121 22.75 -5.87 1.52
CA HIS A 121 22.08 -7.15 1.27
C HIS A 121 21.20 -7.52 2.48
N GLY A 122 20.00 -8.02 2.24
CA GLY A 122 19.02 -8.38 3.28
C GLY A 122 17.91 -7.35 3.47
N HIS A 123 17.03 -7.61 4.44
CA HIS A 123 15.92 -6.72 4.78
C HIS A 123 16.37 -5.53 5.62
N CYS A 124 15.73 -4.38 5.48
CA CYS A 124 16.05 -3.19 6.26
C CYS A 124 15.86 -3.39 7.77
N ALA A 125 14.87 -4.20 8.17
CA ALA A 125 14.63 -4.55 9.57
C ALA A 125 15.82 -5.26 10.25
N ASN A 126 16.67 -5.95 9.48
CA ASN A 126 17.83 -6.66 10.02
C ASN A 126 19.01 -5.71 10.32
N LEU A 127 18.99 -4.49 9.80
CA LEU A 127 20.01 -3.47 10.06
C LEU A 127 19.72 -2.69 11.36
N SER A 128 18.48 -2.73 11.85
CA SER A 128 18.01 -2.06 13.07
C SER A 128 18.60 -2.62 14.38
N GLY A 129 19.40 -3.68 14.31
CA GLY A 129 20.01 -4.36 15.46
C GLY A 129 21.52 -4.13 15.62
N LEU A 130 22.17 -3.33 14.77
CA LEU A 130 23.59 -3.02 14.89
C LEU A 130 23.78 -1.70 15.65
N PRO A 131 24.62 -1.67 16.71
CA PRO A 131 24.90 -0.43 17.44
C PRO A 131 25.58 0.59 16.51
N ALA A 132 25.22 1.87 16.68
CA ALA A 132 25.81 2.99 15.95
C ALA A 132 27.35 2.87 15.95
N PRO A 133 28.05 3.14 14.82
CA PRO A 133 29.50 3.10 14.79
C PRO A 133 30.00 4.17 15.76
N THR A 134 30.57 3.72 16.87
CA THR A 134 31.28 4.61 17.78
C THR A 134 32.60 5.00 17.12
N GLU A 135 32.76 6.30 16.88
CA GLU A 135 34.04 6.85 16.45
C GLU A 135 35.13 6.53 17.47
N LYS A 136 36.04 5.61 17.14
CA LYS A 136 37.50 5.78 17.27
C LYS A 136 38.27 4.53 16.83
N SER A 137 39.16 4.78 15.85
CA SER A 137 40.52 4.22 15.73
C SER A 137 40.72 2.69 15.65
N MET A 138 41.03 2.25 14.43
CA MET A 138 42.21 1.44 14.04
C MET A 138 41.95 0.04 13.45
N ASN A 139 42.50 -0.09 12.23
CA ASN A 139 43.02 -1.27 11.52
C ASN A 139 42.11 -2.12 10.61
N PRO A 140 42.59 -2.46 9.39
CA PRO A 140 41.81 -3.17 8.38
C PRO A 140 42.07 -4.68 8.48
N SER A 141 41.05 -5.47 8.81
CA SER A 141 40.89 -6.85 8.36
C SER A 141 39.60 -7.42 8.95
N GLY A 142 38.63 -7.67 8.07
CA GLY A 142 37.32 -8.19 8.42
C GLY A 142 36.37 -7.93 7.26
N ASP A 143 36.58 -8.63 6.15
CA ASP A 143 35.75 -8.54 4.96
C ASP A 143 34.30 -8.96 5.27
N ILE A 144 33.44 -7.98 5.52
CA ILE A 144 32.02 -8.09 5.19
C ILE A 144 31.98 -7.94 3.68
N VAL A 145 31.67 -9.02 2.96
CA VAL A 145 31.59 -9.03 1.50
C VAL A 145 30.42 -8.15 1.06
N THR A 146 30.70 -6.87 0.81
CA THR A 146 29.90 -6.00 -0.04
C THR A 146 30.29 -6.29 -1.48
N THR A 147 29.51 -7.12 -2.18
CA THR A 147 29.60 -7.19 -3.64
C THR A 147 29.10 -5.86 -4.22
N PRO A 148 29.94 -5.04 -4.90
CA PRO A 148 29.53 -3.72 -5.34
C PRO A 148 28.80 -3.79 -6.69
N CYS A 149 27.87 -2.85 -6.90
CA CYS A 149 27.46 -2.42 -8.24
C CYS A 149 28.71 -1.94 -9.01
N SER A 150 28.71 -2.05 -10.34
CA SER A 150 29.88 -1.64 -11.12
C SER A 150 30.24 -0.17 -10.86
N ALA A 151 31.51 0.19 -10.65
CA ALA A 151 31.87 1.59 -10.44
C ALA A 151 31.56 2.44 -11.71
N PRO A 152 30.82 3.56 -11.61
CA PRO A 152 30.54 4.40 -12.76
C PRO A 152 31.81 5.10 -13.28
N THR A 153 32.01 5.08 -14.59
CA THR A 153 33.07 5.85 -15.28
C THR A 153 32.46 7.12 -15.85
N THR A 154 32.19 8.13 -15.02
CA THR A 154 31.72 9.43 -15.49
C THR A 154 32.55 10.56 -14.88
N SER A 155 33.22 11.32 -15.75
CA SER A 155 33.91 12.55 -15.40
C SER A 155 32.90 13.63 -14.98
N ARG A 156 33.30 14.43 -13.99
CA ARG A 156 32.58 15.60 -13.47
C ARG A 156 32.03 16.50 -14.59
N PRO A 157 30.72 16.82 -14.62
CA PRO A 157 30.20 17.88 -15.49
C PRO A 157 30.75 19.23 -15.04
N GLU A 158 31.35 19.97 -15.97
CA GLU A 158 31.86 21.32 -15.72
C GLU A 158 30.71 22.34 -15.77
N PRO A 159 30.60 23.29 -14.82
CA PRO A 159 29.50 24.25 -14.80
C PRO A 159 29.56 25.20 -16.00
N PRO A 160 28.42 25.65 -16.56
CA PRO A 160 28.42 26.70 -17.57
C PRO A 160 28.94 27.99 -16.91
N THR A 161 30.15 28.40 -17.30
CA THR A 161 30.73 29.65 -16.81
C THR A 161 29.90 30.81 -17.36
N ALA A 162 29.38 31.65 -16.48
CA ALA A 162 28.67 32.88 -16.85
C ALA A 162 29.53 33.72 -17.81
N ALA A 163 29.00 33.96 -19.01
CA ALA A 163 29.62 34.83 -19.99
C ALA A 163 29.72 36.25 -19.41
N LYS A 164 30.94 36.66 -19.07
CA LYS A 164 31.26 38.06 -18.84
C LYS A 164 31.24 38.78 -20.19
N SER A 165 30.60 39.95 -20.19
CA SER A 165 30.63 40.92 -21.27
C SER A 165 32.07 41.35 -21.53
N ASP A 166 32.67 40.87 -22.62
CA ASP A 166 33.93 41.39 -23.13
C ASP A 166 33.66 42.33 -24.32
N ASN A 167 34.12 43.55 -24.11
CA ASN A 167 34.02 44.70 -24.98
C ASN A 167 35.06 44.54 -26.12
N PHE A 168 34.62 44.21 -27.33
CA PHE A 168 35.53 44.12 -28.50
C PHE A 168 35.36 45.31 -29.44
N ASN A 169 36.44 46.08 -29.56
CA ASN A 169 36.69 47.04 -30.62
C ASN A 169 37.00 46.28 -31.94
N PRO A 170 36.61 46.80 -33.12
CA PRO A 170 36.62 46.03 -34.36
C PRO A 170 37.98 46.13 -35.06
N LEU A 171 38.40 45.06 -35.75
CA LEU A 171 39.14 45.15 -37.01
C LEU A 171 39.24 43.76 -37.72
N LEU A 172 38.60 43.71 -38.89
CA LEU A 172 38.81 42.88 -40.08
C LEU A 172 39.00 41.35 -39.95
N GLY A 173 38.03 40.63 -40.50
CA GLY A 173 38.18 39.24 -40.91
C GLY A 173 36.89 38.63 -41.43
N VAL A 174 36.51 38.94 -42.66
CA VAL A 174 35.32 38.39 -43.35
C VAL A 174 35.40 36.86 -43.39
N ARG A 175 34.56 36.17 -42.62
CA ARG A 175 34.13 34.80 -42.87
C ARG A 175 32.61 34.77 -42.94
N ARG A 176 32.11 34.15 -44.00
CA ARG A 176 30.69 34.00 -44.36
C ARG A 176 29.85 33.62 -43.13
N ALA A 177 28.85 34.42 -42.84
CA ALA A 177 27.81 34.09 -41.89
C ALA A 177 27.09 32.83 -42.36
N PHE A 178 27.24 31.73 -41.63
CA PHE A 178 26.17 30.74 -41.57
C PHE A 178 25.00 31.45 -40.90
N ALA A 179 23.86 31.51 -41.59
CA ALA A 179 22.63 32.00 -41.00
C ALA A 179 22.37 31.21 -39.71
N SER A 180 22.48 31.90 -38.57
CA SER A 180 21.92 31.46 -37.30
C SER A 180 20.42 31.27 -37.54
N HIS A 181 19.99 30.04 -37.82
CA HIS A 181 18.59 29.69 -37.76
C HIS A 181 18.19 29.82 -36.30
N SER A 182 17.54 30.93 -35.95
CA SER A 182 16.82 31.03 -34.69
C SER A 182 15.84 29.86 -34.65
N ALA A 183 15.91 29.02 -33.61
CA ALA A 183 14.91 27.98 -33.37
C ALA A 183 13.51 28.58 -33.54
N PRO A 184 12.59 27.89 -34.24
CA PRO A 184 11.26 28.43 -34.51
C PRO A 184 10.56 28.79 -33.19
N SER A 185 9.95 29.97 -33.14
CA SER A 185 9.24 30.43 -31.94
C SER A 185 8.00 29.58 -31.71
N CYS A 186 7.89 28.96 -30.55
CA CYS A 186 6.74 28.16 -30.16
C CYS A 186 5.61 29.01 -29.57
N PRO A 187 4.34 28.56 -29.67
CA PRO A 187 3.22 29.16 -28.96
C PRO A 187 3.42 29.18 -27.44
N ASN A 188 2.64 30.01 -26.73
CA ASN A 188 2.66 30.02 -25.26
C ASN A 188 2.37 28.62 -24.69
N ASN A 189 3.06 28.27 -23.60
CA ASN A 189 2.98 26.98 -22.90
C ASN A 189 3.43 25.79 -23.77
N SER A 190 4.38 26.03 -24.67
CA SER A 190 5.07 25.00 -25.44
C SER A 190 6.53 25.37 -25.66
N HIS A 191 7.37 24.37 -25.83
CA HIS A 191 8.77 24.53 -26.15
C HIS A 191 9.13 23.78 -27.44
N TYR A 192 10.20 24.23 -28.09
CA TYR A 192 10.70 23.55 -29.29
C TYR A 192 11.48 22.31 -28.88
N THR A 193 11.18 21.18 -29.53
CA THR A 193 11.89 19.91 -29.41
C THR A 193 12.28 19.41 -30.81
N PRO A 194 13.49 18.86 -31.00
CA PRO A 194 13.87 18.22 -32.26
C PRO A 194 13.12 16.91 -32.51
N CYS A 195 12.37 16.41 -31.52
CA CYS A 195 11.67 15.14 -31.58
C CYS A 195 10.36 15.23 -30.78
N ILE A 196 9.28 15.67 -31.42
CA ILE A 196 7.94 15.66 -30.80
C ILE A 196 7.49 14.22 -30.60
N SER A 197 7.05 13.91 -29.39
CA SER A 197 6.44 12.63 -29.08
C SER A 197 5.15 12.43 -29.87
N SER A 198 5.01 11.32 -30.61
CA SER A 198 3.73 10.96 -31.25
C SER A 198 2.64 10.65 -30.21
N CYS A 199 3.04 10.45 -28.96
CA CYS A 199 2.17 10.27 -27.80
C CYS A 199 1.67 11.59 -27.17
N GLN A 200 1.89 12.75 -27.80
CA GLN A 200 1.51 14.02 -27.21
C GLN A 200 0.02 14.07 -26.84
N PRO A 201 -0.33 14.43 -25.59
CA PRO A 201 -1.71 14.45 -25.14
C PRO A 201 -2.50 15.61 -25.76
N THR A 202 -3.77 15.34 -26.03
CA THR A 202 -4.72 16.31 -26.60
C THR A 202 -5.96 16.41 -25.71
N CYS A 203 -6.77 17.44 -25.88
CA CYS A 203 -8.04 17.53 -25.14
C CYS A 203 -9.03 16.40 -25.45
N LYS A 204 -8.85 15.69 -26.58
CA LYS A 204 -9.64 14.49 -26.89
C LYS A 204 -9.07 13.23 -26.24
N GLN A 205 -7.79 13.23 -25.90
CA GLN A 205 -7.03 12.09 -25.38
C GLN A 205 -6.02 12.61 -24.35
N LEU A 206 -6.47 12.78 -23.11
CA LEU A 206 -5.68 13.43 -22.05
C LEU A 206 -4.43 12.62 -21.67
N HIS A 207 -4.45 11.31 -21.91
CA HIS A 207 -3.34 10.39 -21.70
C HIS A 207 -2.49 10.14 -22.95
N GLY A 208 -2.77 10.87 -24.05
CA GLY A 208 -2.17 10.60 -25.35
C GLY A 208 -2.94 9.55 -26.17
N PRO A 209 -2.61 9.42 -27.47
CA PRO A 209 -3.21 8.42 -28.34
C PRO A 209 -2.98 6.99 -27.82
N PRO A 210 -4.00 6.11 -27.85
CA PRO A 210 -3.83 4.71 -27.47
C PRO A 210 -2.88 4.00 -28.44
N ASN A 211 -2.03 3.11 -27.91
CA ASN A 211 -1.03 2.34 -28.66
C ASN A 211 0.04 3.19 -29.39
N CYS A 212 0.28 4.42 -28.95
CA CYS A 212 1.44 5.17 -29.41
C CYS A 212 2.71 4.59 -28.77
N HIS A 213 3.80 4.56 -29.54
CA HIS A 213 5.09 4.05 -29.08
C HIS A 213 6.14 5.17 -29.17
N ALA A 214 6.98 5.28 -28.14
CA ALA A 214 8.06 6.29 -28.10
C ALA A 214 9.11 6.11 -29.21
N ASP A 215 9.12 4.94 -29.87
CA ASP A 215 10.04 4.59 -30.95
C ASP A 215 9.53 4.98 -32.34
N GLU A 216 8.37 5.64 -32.44
CA GLU A 216 7.86 6.14 -33.72
C GLU A 216 8.73 7.27 -34.28
N PRO A 217 8.83 7.38 -35.62
CA PRO A 217 9.57 8.46 -36.25
C PRO A 217 8.98 9.82 -35.84
N CYS A 218 9.74 10.57 -35.04
CA CYS A 218 9.37 11.89 -34.58
C CYS A 218 9.71 12.97 -35.60
N ILE A 219 9.03 14.11 -35.48
CA ILE A 219 9.28 15.31 -36.26
C ILE A 219 9.72 16.43 -35.32
N GLU A 220 10.57 17.32 -35.80
CA GLU A 220 10.91 18.55 -35.08
C GLU A 220 9.71 19.49 -35.01
N GLY A 221 9.52 20.17 -33.89
CA GLY A 221 8.46 21.15 -33.72
C GLY A 221 8.20 21.52 -32.25
N CYS A 222 7.01 22.08 -31.99
CA CYS A 222 6.64 22.54 -30.65
C CYS A 222 5.82 21.49 -29.90
N GLU A 223 6.26 21.12 -28.71
CA GLU A 223 5.58 20.21 -27.78
C GLU A 223 5.01 21.01 -26.61
N CYS A 224 3.79 20.65 -26.17
CA CYS A 224 3.18 21.33 -25.02
C CYS A 224 3.96 21.05 -23.73
N ASP A 225 4.12 22.08 -22.91
CA ASP A 225 4.78 21.96 -21.61
C ASP A 225 3.96 21.09 -20.64
N ASP A 226 4.60 20.57 -19.60
CA ASP A 226 3.93 19.79 -18.56
C ASP A 226 2.81 20.60 -17.89
N GLY A 227 1.65 19.96 -17.67
CA GLY A 227 0.44 20.64 -17.20
C GLY A 227 -0.43 21.22 -18.32
N PHE A 228 0.02 21.15 -19.58
CA PHE A 228 -0.73 21.60 -20.75
C PHE A 228 -1.02 20.45 -21.73
N VAL A 229 -2.07 20.61 -22.52
CA VAL A 229 -2.49 19.66 -23.56
C VAL A 229 -2.83 20.39 -24.85
N LEU A 230 -2.67 19.70 -25.98
CA LEU A 230 -2.94 20.31 -27.28
C LEU A 230 -4.44 20.42 -27.51
N LYS A 231 -4.94 21.65 -27.63
CA LYS A 231 -6.28 21.96 -28.14
C LYS A 231 -6.13 22.66 -29.48
N GLN A 232 -6.34 21.91 -30.57
CA GLN A 232 -6.11 22.36 -31.95
C GLN A 232 -4.65 22.72 -32.24
N ARG A 233 -4.22 23.97 -32.01
CA ARG A 233 -2.86 24.47 -32.25
C ARG A 233 -2.29 25.29 -31.09
N VAL A 234 -2.96 25.29 -29.95
CA VAL A 234 -2.55 26.01 -28.76
C VAL A 234 -2.50 25.04 -27.59
N CYS A 235 -1.50 25.20 -26.75
CA CYS A 235 -1.36 24.43 -25.51
C CYS A 235 -2.15 25.13 -24.41
N VAL A 236 -3.20 24.44 -23.94
CA VAL A 236 -4.11 24.94 -22.90
C VAL A 236 -3.90 24.15 -21.60
N PRO A 237 -4.13 24.77 -20.43
CA PRO A 237 -4.09 24.04 -19.17
C PRO A 237 -5.02 22.83 -19.20
N ILE A 238 -4.60 21.70 -18.60
CA ILE A 238 -5.45 20.50 -18.52
C ILE A 238 -6.85 20.77 -17.95
N PRO A 239 -7.03 21.65 -16.93
CA PRO A 239 -8.35 22.03 -16.46
C PRO A 239 -9.32 22.52 -17.56
N GLN A 240 -8.84 23.06 -18.69
CA GLN A 240 -9.73 23.46 -19.78
C GLN A 240 -10.25 22.30 -20.66
N CYS A 241 -9.87 21.06 -20.31
CA CYS A 241 -10.14 19.86 -21.08
C CYS A 241 -10.51 18.64 -20.22
N GLY A 242 -10.47 18.76 -18.90
CA GLY A 242 -10.75 17.71 -17.93
C GLY A 242 -10.18 18.06 -16.56
N CYS A 243 -9.98 17.07 -15.71
CA CYS A 243 -9.50 17.25 -14.34
C CYS A 243 -8.15 16.58 -14.13
N VAL A 244 -7.41 17.05 -13.11
CA VAL A 244 -6.17 16.41 -12.66
C VAL A 244 -6.23 16.25 -11.15
N ASP A 245 -6.09 15.03 -10.66
CA ASP A 245 -6.06 14.78 -9.22
C ASP A 245 -4.69 15.11 -8.59
N SER A 246 -4.62 15.02 -7.26
CA SER A 246 -3.39 15.29 -6.49
C SER A 246 -2.24 14.31 -6.79
N SER A 247 -2.51 13.18 -7.44
CA SER A 247 -1.50 12.23 -7.92
C SER A 247 -0.97 12.57 -9.32
N GLY A 248 -1.61 13.50 -10.03
CA GLY A 248 -1.31 13.87 -11.40
C GLY A 248 -2.06 13.05 -12.45
N LYS A 249 -3.00 12.19 -12.04
CA LYS A 249 -3.83 11.43 -12.97
C LYS A 249 -4.91 12.35 -13.55
N ARG A 250 -5.11 12.20 -14.86
CA ARG A 250 -6.00 13.04 -15.67
C ARG A 250 -7.32 12.32 -15.89
N TYR A 251 -8.42 13.06 -15.92
CA TYR A 251 -9.76 12.53 -16.12
C TYR A 251 -10.50 13.40 -17.13
N HIS A 252 -11.25 12.78 -18.03
CA HIS A 252 -12.12 13.51 -18.94
C HIS A 252 -13.35 14.05 -18.19
N PHE A 253 -13.98 15.11 -18.72
CA PHE A 253 -15.25 15.59 -18.18
C PHE A 253 -16.28 14.47 -18.12
N LYS A 254 -17.04 14.41 -17.02
CA LYS A 254 -18.03 13.38 -16.69
C LYS A 254 -17.47 11.97 -16.50
N GLU A 255 -16.15 11.82 -16.43
CA GLU A 255 -15.53 10.58 -15.98
C GLU A 255 -15.67 10.47 -14.46
N SER A 256 -16.18 9.33 -13.99
CA SER A 256 -16.29 9.02 -12.57
C SER A 256 -15.37 7.87 -12.18
N TRP A 257 -14.80 7.94 -10.98
CA TRP A 257 -13.93 6.90 -10.44
C TRP A 257 -14.09 6.77 -8.93
N TYR A 258 -13.65 5.64 -8.39
CA TYR A 258 -13.51 5.46 -6.96
C TYR A 258 -12.06 5.73 -6.54
N THR A 259 -11.90 6.39 -5.41
CA THR A 259 -10.60 6.50 -4.75
C THR A 259 -10.21 5.18 -4.11
N GLU A 260 -9.02 5.12 -3.53
CA GLU A 260 -8.53 3.95 -2.81
C GLU A 260 -9.55 3.45 -1.78
N HIS A 261 -9.75 2.13 -1.74
CA HIS A 261 -10.70 1.46 -0.86
C HIS A 261 -12.15 1.97 -0.98
N CYS A 262 -12.52 2.48 -2.16
CA CYS A 262 -13.82 3.06 -2.45
C CYS A 262 -14.27 4.13 -1.43
N ARG A 263 -13.31 4.84 -0.83
CA ARG A 263 -13.62 5.84 0.20
C ARG A 263 -14.50 6.98 -0.31
N TRP A 264 -14.25 7.40 -1.55
CA TRP A 264 -15.04 8.41 -2.23
C TRP A 264 -15.31 7.97 -3.66
N LYS A 265 -16.50 8.33 -4.14
CA LYS A 265 -16.82 8.37 -5.55
C LYS A 265 -16.62 9.79 -6.04
N CYS A 266 -15.72 9.97 -6.98
CA CYS A 266 -15.39 11.26 -7.57
C CYS A 266 -15.84 11.31 -9.03
N GLU A 267 -16.16 12.51 -9.49
CA GLU A 267 -16.46 12.82 -10.88
C GLU A 267 -15.69 14.07 -11.29
N CYS A 268 -15.26 14.11 -12.55
CA CYS A 268 -14.70 15.32 -13.13
C CYS A 268 -15.82 16.18 -13.71
N ASP A 269 -16.22 17.21 -12.98
CA ASP A 269 -17.23 18.16 -13.41
C ASP A 269 -16.65 19.30 -14.26
N GLU A 270 -17.52 19.96 -15.01
CA GLU A 270 -17.18 21.12 -15.84
C GLU A 270 -17.96 22.33 -15.31
N ASP A 271 -17.24 23.32 -14.78
CA ASP A 271 -17.79 24.62 -14.39
C ASP A 271 -17.11 25.73 -15.18
N ASP A 272 -17.90 26.51 -15.93
CA ASP A 272 -17.43 27.55 -16.85
C ASP A 272 -16.28 27.13 -17.80
N GLY A 273 -16.27 25.86 -18.23
CA GLY A 273 -15.25 25.28 -19.11
C GLY A 273 -13.94 24.94 -18.41
N VAL A 274 -13.94 24.90 -17.07
CA VAL A 274 -12.84 24.47 -16.21
C VAL A 274 -13.25 23.20 -15.47
N GLY A 275 -12.35 22.23 -15.44
CA GLY A 275 -12.53 20.96 -14.77
C GLY A 275 -12.28 21.05 -13.29
N GLU A 276 -13.28 20.65 -12.52
CA GLU A 276 -13.22 20.54 -11.06
C GLU A 276 -13.55 19.10 -10.66
N ILE A 277 -12.78 18.57 -9.70
CA ILE A 277 -13.05 17.24 -9.16
C ILE A 277 -14.07 17.40 -8.04
N ASP A 278 -15.27 16.89 -8.26
CA ASP A 278 -16.28 16.76 -7.22
C ASP A 278 -16.24 15.33 -6.67
N CYS A 279 -16.00 15.20 -5.37
CA CYS A 279 -16.07 13.92 -4.67
C CYS A 279 -17.22 14.01 -3.67
N GLY A 280 -18.12 13.03 -3.72
CA GLY A 280 -19.22 12.95 -2.77
C GLY A 280 -18.75 12.78 -1.33
N GLU A 281 -19.71 12.68 -0.40
CA GLU A 281 -19.39 12.35 0.99
C GLU A 281 -18.67 10.99 1.09
N GLU A 282 -17.96 10.74 2.19
CA GLU A 282 -17.33 9.44 2.44
C GLU A 282 -18.44 8.39 2.52
N ASP A 283 -18.64 7.69 1.41
CA ASP A 283 -19.66 6.67 1.28
C ASP A 283 -18.98 5.38 0.85
N GLU A 284 -19.07 4.38 1.71
CA GLU A 284 -18.75 3.01 1.34
C GLU A 284 -19.68 2.59 0.18
N CYS A 285 -19.40 1.45 -0.44
CA CYS A 285 -20.26 0.97 -1.52
C CYS A 285 -21.73 0.86 -1.04
N GLU A 286 -22.65 1.48 -1.79
CA GLU A 286 -24.07 1.51 -1.43
C GLU A 286 -24.70 0.10 -1.40
N GLY A 287 -25.59 -0.13 -0.43
CA GLY A 287 -26.40 -1.34 -0.35
C GLY A 287 -25.59 -2.61 -0.03
N ASP A 288 -25.65 -3.59 -0.92
CA ASP A 288 -24.95 -4.88 -0.82
C ASP A 288 -23.65 -4.93 -1.64
N ALA A 289 -23.20 -3.77 -2.13
CA ALA A 289 -21.99 -3.68 -2.91
C ALA A 289 -20.74 -3.73 -2.04
N VAL A 290 -19.69 -4.36 -2.58
CA VAL A 290 -18.36 -4.43 -1.97
C VAL A 290 -17.34 -3.75 -2.85
N CYS A 291 -16.32 -3.19 -2.24
CA CYS A 291 -15.21 -2.56 -2.94
C CYS A 291 -14.21 -3.62 -3.42
N LEU A 292 -13.92 -3.60 -4.72
CA LEU A 292 -12.98 -4.52 -5.36
C LEU A 292 -12.00 -3.72 -6.22
N GLN A 293 -10.87 -4.34 -6.53
CA GLN A 293 -9.86 -3.78 -7.42
C GLN A 293 -9.77 -4.60 -8.70
N ASN A 294 -9.75 -3.92 -9.86
CA ASN A 294 -9.57 -4.56 -11.16
C ASN A 294 -8.08 -4.81 -11.47
N ASP A 295 -7.80 -5.51 -12.58
CA ASP A 295 -6.43 -5.85 -12.99
C ASP A 295 -5.53 -4.63 -13.27
N ALA A 296 -6.12 -3.45 -13.49
CA ALA A 296 -5.40 -2.19 -13.66
C ALA A 296 -5.18 -1.43 -12.35
N GLY A 297 -5.55 -2.01 -11.20
CA GLY A 297 -5.40 -1.37 -9.88
C GLY A 297 -6.50 -0.35 -9.54
N GLN A 298 -7.55 -0.26 -10.34
CA GLN A 298 -8.64 0.70 -10.11
C GLN A 298 -9.73 0.10 -9.23
N TYR A 299 -10.22 0.88 -8.28
CA TYR A 299 -11.28 0.49 -7.36
C TYR A 299 -12.66 0.66 -8.00
N PHE A 300 -13.59 -0.23 -7.65
CA PHE A 300 -14.99 -0.16 -8.07
C PHE A 300 -15.89 -0.91 -7.09
N CYS A 301 -17.14 -0.47 -6.99
CA CYS A 301 -18.17 -1.15 -6.20
C CYS A 301 -18.89 -2.21 -7.04
N LYS A 302 -19.15 -3.38 -6.43
CA LYS A 302 -19.88 -4.48 -7.06
C LYS A 302 -20.87 -5.11 -6.08
N SER A 303 -22.16 -5.07 -6.41
CA SER A 303 -23.20 -5.80 -5.68
C SER A 303 -22.91 -7.30 -5.59
N THR A 304 -23.11 -7.86 -4.40
CA THR A 304 -22.91 -9.27 -4.11
C THR A 304 -23.86 -9.73 -3.01
N ASP A 305 -24.28 -10.98 -3.09
CA ASP A 305 -24.90 -11.66 -1.96
C ASP A 305 -23.85 -12.02 -0.90
N PHE A 306 -24.34 -12.32 0.31
CA PHE A 306 -23.52 -12.72 1.45
C PHE A 306 -23.99 -14.05 2.04
N SER A 307 -23.11 -14.75 2.75
CA SER A 307 -23.47 -15.93 3.52
C SER A 307 -22.67 -15.99 4.82
N GLY A 308 -23.33 -16.43 5.88
CA GLY A 308 -22.79 -16.49 7.23
C GLY A 308 -22.37 -17.90 7.62
N CYS A 309 -21.20 -18.01 8.25
CA CYS A 309 -20.76 -19.15 9.05
C CYS A 309 -20.76 -18.74 10.52
N SER A 310 -21.19 -19.62 11.43
CA SER A 310 -21.21 -19.31 12.86
C SER A 310 -20.69 -20.45 13.72
N ILE A 311 -20.22 -20.07 14.91
CA ILE A 311 -19.82 -20.97 16.00
C ILE A 311 -20.48 -20.48 17.28
N ASN A 312 -21.08 -21.40 18.06
CA ASN A 312 -21.77 -21.09 19.31
C ASN A 312 -21.46 -22.12 20.41
N GLY A 313 -21.25 -21.67 21.65
CA GLY A 313 -21.27 -22.53 22.85
C GLY A 313 -20.25 -23.66 22.85
N ASP A 314 -20.69 -24.88 23.20
CA ASP A 314 -19.92 -26.14 23.05
C ASP A 314 -19.91 -26.53 21.57
N PRO A 315 -18.80 -26.32 20.86
CA PRO A 315 -18.86 -25.52 19.65
C PRO A 315 -19.72 -26.18 18.56
N GLU A 316 -20.96 -25.67 18.41
CA GLU A 316 -21.83 -25.99 17.27
C GLU A 316 -21.43 -25.05 16.13
N TYR A 317 -20.96 -25.64 15.04
CA TYR A 317 -20.59 -24.92 13.83
C TYR A 317 -21.76 -24.97 12.84
N ARG A 318 -21.98 -23.86 12.14
CA ARG A 318 -22.84 -23.78 10.97
C ARG A 318 -22.04 -23.21 9.81
N THR A 319 -21.94 -23.95 8.72
CA THR A 319 -21.19 -23.58 7.52
C THR A 319 -21.89 -22.49 6.69
N PHE A 320 -21.18 -21.93 5.71
CA PHE A 320 -21.76 -20.98 4.75
C PHE A 320 -22.95 -21.57 3.96
N ASP A 321 -22.90 -22.87 3.65
CA ASP A 321 -23.99 -23.59 2.97
C ASP A 321 -25.00 -24.21 3.97
N HIS A 322 -24.93 -23.81 5.25
CA HIS A 322 -25.85 -24.15 6.32
C HIS A 322 -25.83 -25.61 6.81
N MET A 323 -24.75 -26.36 6.56
CA MET A 323 -24.48 -27.61 7.27
C MET A 323 -24.19 -27.30 8.74
N LYS A 324 -24.81 -28.05 9.65
CA LYS A 324 -24.49 -28.04 11.08
C LYS A 324 -23.56 -29.21 11.41
N HIS A 325 -22.55 -28.98 12.23
CA HIS A 325 -21.66 -30.03 12.74
C HIS A 325 -21.03 -29.61 14.08
N GLU A 326 -20.48 -30.59 14.79
CA GLU A 326 -19.89 -30.39 16.12
C GLU A 326 -18.49 -31.00 16.14
N VAL A 327 -17.47 -30.17 16.35
CA VAL A 327 -16.07 -30.62 16.48
C VAL A 327 -15.68 -30.54 17.95
N LYS A 328 -15.62 -31.69 18.61
CA LYS A 328 -15.24 -31.81 20.03
C LYS A 328 -13.73 -31.74 20.19
N GLY A 329 -13.25 -30.91 21.12
CA GLY A 329 -11.84 -30.87 21.53
C GLY A 329 -11.37 -29.47 21.94
N TRP A 330 -10.24 -29.43 22.65
CA TRP A 330 -9.57 -28.24 23.19
C TRP A 330 -8.43 -27.77 22.27
N ASN A 331 -8.67 -27.81 20.96
CA ASN A 331 -7.66 -27.45 19.97
C ASN A 331 -8.06 -26.18 19.23
N SER A 332 -7.05 -25.60 18.60
CA SER A 332 -7.20 -24.59 17.56
C SER A 332 -7.61 -25.21 16.22
N TYR A 333 -8.58 -24.62 15.52
CA TYR A 333 -9.06 -25.08 14.22
C TYR A 333 -9.15 -23.96 13.20
N ILE A 334 -8.88 -24.29 11.93
CA ILE A 334 -9.09 -23.38 10.81
C ILE A 334 -10.58 -23.33 10.46
N MET A 335 -11.20 -22.17 10.67
CA MET A 335 -12.59 -21.88 10.31
C MET A 335 -12.73 -21.56 8.84
N VAL A 336 -11.89 -20.64 8.36
CA VAL A 336 -11.87 -20.17 6.98
C VAL A 336 -10.42 -20.04 6.55
N GLN A 337 -10.09 -20.66 5.43
CA GLN A 337 -8.84 -20.46 4.71
C GLN A 337 -9.16 -20.28 3.24
N THR A 338 -8.66 -19.20 2.66
CA THR A 338 -8.80 -18.93 1.22
C THR A 338 -7.83 -19.77 0.39
N THR A 339 -8.28 -20.18 -0.80
CA THR A 339 -7.49 -20.97 -1.75
C THR A 339 -7.79 -20.55 -3.19
N GLY A 340 -6.75 -20.48 -4.03
CA GLY A 340 -6.91 -20.22 -5.46
C GLY A 340 -7.52 -18.85 -5.78
N LEU A 341 -7.07 -17.81 -5.08
CA LEU A 341 -7.53 -16.43 -5.26
C LEU A 341 -6.99 -15.81 -6.56
N SER A 342 -7.71 -14.82 -7.09
CA SER A 342 -7.19 -13.92 -8.13
C SER A 342 -6.23 -12.89 -7.53
N ILE A 343 -5.37 -12.28 -8.36
CA ILE A 343 -4.29 -11.37 -7.93
C ILE A 343 -4.76 -10.20 -7.04
N ASN A 344 -5.99 -9.73 -7.23
CA ASN A 344 -6.57 -8.58 -6.50
C ASN A 344 -7.62 -8.97 -5.45
N GLN A 345 -7.71 -10.26 -5.08
CA GLN A 345 -8.63 -10.72 -4.05
C GLN A 345 -7.86 -10.97 -2.74
N PRO A 346 -8.22 -10.29 -1.62
CA PRO A 346 -7.50 -10.44 -0.36
C PRO A 346 -7.51 -11.85 0.19
N ASP A 347 -6.39 -12.26 0.80
CA ASP A 347 -6.30 -13.51 1.54
C ASP A 347 -6.97 -13.40 2.92
N ILE A 348 -7.62 -14.48 3.31
CA ILE A 348 -8.31 -14.62 4.60
C ILE A 348 -7.89 -15.93 5.23
N LEU A 349 -7.47 -15.84 6.50
CA LEU A 349 -7.29 -16.96 7.39
C LEU A 349 -7.95 -16.66 8.74
N ILE A 350 -8.91 -17.47 9.15
CA ILE A 350 -9.59 -17.34 10.44
C ILE A 350 -9.45 -18.64 11.20
N GLN A 351 -8.93 -18.54 12.42
CA GLN A 351 -8.73 -19.64 13.35
C GLN A 351 -9.63 -19.45 14.58
N ALA A 352 -10.35 -20.50 14.95
CA ALA A 352 -11.03 -20.60 16.24
C ALA A 352 -10.09 -21.27 17.25
N ILE A 353 -9.91 -20.63 18.40
CA ILE A 353 -9.10 -21.13 19.51
C ILE A 353 -10.07 -21.58 20.60
N ASN A 354 -10.06 -22.87 20.90
CA ASN A 354 -10.89 -23.47 21.94
C ASN A 354 -9.98 -23.95 23.08
N GLU A 355 -10.31 -23.59 24.31
CA GLU A 355 -9.58 -24.05 25.51
C GLU A 355 -10.53 -24.79 26.46
N MET A 356 -9.96 -25.57 27.38
CA MET A 356 -10.71 -26.13 28.50
C MET A 356 -11.06 -25.03 29.51
N ALA A 357 -12.33 -24.95 29.90
CA ALA A 357 -12.76 -24.12 31.01
C ALA A 357 -12.13 -24.64 32.31
N ASN A 358 -11.05 -24.03 32.78
CA ASN A 358 -10.54 -24.32 34.13
C ASN A 358 -11.43 -23.61 35.16
N GLN A 359 -11.97 -24.37 36.11
CA GLN A 359 -12.85 -23.88 37.18
C GLN A 359 -12.13 -23.09 38.30
N ASP A 360 -10.85 -22.75 38.13
CA ASP A 360 -10.00 -22.30 39.25
C ASP A 360 -9.91 -20.77 39.47
N ALA A 361 -10.88 -19.96 39.03
CA ALA A 361 -10.82 -18.51 39.23
C ALA A 361 -12.10 -17.85 39.77
N ALA A 362 -13.00 -18.61 40.39
CA ALA A 362 -14.22 -18.06 40.99
C ALA A 362 -14.63 -18.74 42.31
N ASP A 363 -13.70 -18.99 43.24
CA ASP A 363 -14.09 -19.17 44.65
C ASP A 363 -12.94 -18.85 45.62
N THR A 364 -12.55 -17.58 45.69
CA THR A 364 -11.91 -17.00 46.89
C THR A 364 -12.53 -15.65 47.17
N ASN A 365 -13.78 -15.68 47.64
CA ASN A 365 -14.36 -14.72 48.58
C ASN A 365 -15.77 -15.19 48.96
N LYS A 366 -15.82 -16.24 49.79
CA LYS A 366 -16.98 -16.46 50.67
C LYS A 366 -16.47 -16.25 52.09
N ASP A 367 -16.42 -14.97 52.47
CA ASP A 367 -16.39 -14.64 53.88
C ASP A 367 -17.72 -15.05 54.51
N GLU A 368 -17.56 -15.64 55.67
CA GLU A 368 -18.57 -16.23 56.54
C GLU A 368 -19.71 -15.24 56.84
N GLN A 369 -20.94 -15.70 56.63
CA GLN A 369 -22.02 -15.44 57.58
C GLN A 369 -23.11 -16.50 57.44
N HIS A 370 -23.15 -17.36 58.46
CA HIS A 370 -24.27 -18.21 58.81
C HIS A 370 -25.53 -17.36 59.00
N GLU A 371 -26.66 -17.79 58.44
CA GLU A 371 -27.91 -17.88 59.19
C GLU A 371 -28.83 -18.94 58.57
N GLU A 372 -29.40 -19.75 59.46
CA GLU A 372 -30.22 -20.93 59.19
C GLU A 372 -31.56 -20.58 58.55
N SER A 373 -32.04 -21.43 57.64
CA SER A 373 -33.44 -21.88 57.60
C SER A 373 -33.63 -23.03 56.61
N SER A 374 -34.34 -24.03 57.09
CA SER A 374 -34.58 -25.37 56.57
C SER A 374 -35.60 -25.49 55.41
N ASN A 375 -35.49 -26.62 54.69
CA ASN A 375 -36.52 -27.35 53.90
C ASN A 375 -36.65 -27.01 52.40
N ASN A 376 -36.20 -27.89 51.52
CA ASN A 376 -37.04 -28.96 50.93
C ASN A 376 -36.35 -29.69 49.76
N ASP A 377 -36.58 -31.01 49.76
CA ASP A 377 -36.66 -31.94 48.64
C ASP A 377 -35.43 -32.17 47.74
N ASN A 378 -34.89 -33.38 47.93
CA ASN A 378 -33.98 -34.05 47.01
C ASN A 378 -34.69 -34.29 45.67
N ASP A 379 -34.32 -33.54 44.65
CA ASP A 379 -34.29 -34.04 43.27
C ASP A 379 -32.81 -34.12 42.87
N ASP A 380 -32.31 -35.36 42.90
CA ASP A 380 -31.02 -35.79 42.38
C ASP A 380 -31.01 -35.60 40.85
N ASP A 381 -30.54 -34.44 40.39
CA ASP A 381 -29.91 -34.24 39.08
C ASP A 381 -28.54 -33.61 39.35
N SER A 382 -27.67 -34.38 40.00
CA SER A 382 -26.28 -34.03 40.27
C SER A 382 -25.41 -34.19 39.02
N ASP A 383 -24.85 -33.06 38.57
CA ASP A 383 -23.52 -32.94 37.96
C ASP A 383 -23.28 -33.49 36.53
N GLU A 384 -23.89 -32.88 35.50
CA GLU A 384 -23.33 -32.87 34.11
C GLU A 384 -22.72 -31.52 33.69
N ASP A 385 -22.36 -30.65 34.63
CA ASP A 385 -21.80 -29.31 34.34
C ASP A 385 -20.27 -29.23 34.57
N GLN A 386 -19.53 -30.25 34.12
CA GLN A 386 -18.06 -30.29 34.21
C GLN A 386 -17.43 -30.49 32.82
N ASN A 387 -16.69 -29.46 32.36
CA ASN A 387 -15.94 -29.32 31.09
C ASN A 387 -16.71 -28.85 29.83
N ARG A 388 -17.34 -27.67 29.90
CA ARG A 388 -17.79 -26.98 28.67
C ARG A 388 -16.59 -26.38 27.92
N LEU A 389 -16.26 -26.99 26.77
CA LEU A 389 -15.24 -26.51 25.85
C LEU A 389 -15.81 -25.30 25.11
N HIS A 390 -15.21 -24.14 25.25
CA HIS A 390 -15.77 -22.94 24.65
C HIS A 390 -14.72 -22.18 23.84
N LEU A 391 -15.18 -21.54 22.77
CA LEU A 391 -14.41 -20.58 22.01
C LEU A 391 -13.83 -19.52 22.97
N THR A 392 -12.50 -19.41 23.02
CA THR A 392 -11.79 -18.40 23.82
C THR A 392 -11.34 -17.23 22.98
N ALA A 393 -10.97 -17.49 21.73
CA ALA A 393 -10.55 -16.46 20.82
C ALA A 393 -10.79 -16.80 19.34
N LEU A 394 -10.91 -15.76 18.54
CA LEU A 394 -10.78 -15.81 17.09
C LEU A 394 -9.51 -15.09 16.67
N LYS A 395 -8.67 -15.75 15.87
CA LYS A 395 -7.49 -15.16 15.26
C LYS A 395 -7.72 -14.98 13.76
N ILE A 396 -7.69 -13.74 13.30
CA ILE A 396 -8.08 -13.33 11.96
C ILE A 396 -6.86 -12.70 11.29
N ARG A 397 -6.43 -13.24 10.16
CA ARG A 397 -5.39 -12.66 9.32
C ARG A 397 -6.01 -12.19 8.01
N VAL A 398 -5.88 -10.89 7.74
CA VAL A 398 -6.42 -10.20 6.56
C VAL A 398 -5.63 -8.91 6.34
N TYR A 399 -5.42 -8.50 5.09
CA TYR A 399 -4.64 -7.30 4.75
C TYR A 399 -3.27 -7.22 5.43
N ASN A 400 -2.60 -8.36 5.58
CA ASN A 400 -1.31 -8.49 6.29
C ASN A 400 -1.33 -8.06 7.77
N HIS A 401 -2.50 -7.90 8.37
CA HIS A 401 -2.69 -7.69 9.80
C HIS A 401 -3.21 -8.97 10.46
N THR A 402 -2.85 -9.16 11.73
CA THR A 402 -3.38 -10.22 12.59
C THR A 402 -4.21 -9.60 13.71
N VAL A 403 -5.51 -9.87 13.70
CA VAL A 403 -6.45 -9.40 14.72
C VAL A 403 -6.93 -10.59 15.52
N GLU A 404 -6.77 -10.55 16.84
CA GLU A 404 -7.34 -11.53 17.74
C GLU A 404 -8.48 -10.91 18.55
N PHE A 405 -9.68 -11.50 18.44
CA PHE A 405 -10.79 -11.23 19.33
C PHE A 405 -10.78 -12.24 20.46
N ARG A 406 -10.65 -11.79 21.69
CA ARG A 406 -10.55 -12.61 22.90
C ARG A 406 -11.73 -12.37 23.82
N LYS A 407 -11.86 -13.23 24.84
CA LYS A 407 -12.85 -13.09 25.92
C LYS A 407 -12.91 -11.66 26.45
N ASN A 408 -14.08 -11.27 26.96
CA ASN A 408 -14.33 -9.92 27.48
C ASN A 408 -14.17 -8.80 26.43
N ARG A 409 -14.28 -9.15 25.14
CA ARG A 409 -14.15 -8.22 24.00
C ARG A 409 -12.76 -7.59 23.88
N GLU A 410 -11.73 -8.23 24.43
CA GLU A 410 -10.36 -7.78 24.23
C GLU A 410 -9.96 -7.96 22.75
N VAL A 411 -9.36 -6.91 22.18
CA VAL A 411 -8.83 -6.92 20.81
C VAL A 411 -7.31 -6.84 20.87
N VAL A 412 -6.63 -7.79 20.25
CA VAL A 412 -5.18 -7.75 20.07
C VAL A 412 -4.88 -7.59 18.59
N LEU A 413 -4.26 -6.46 18.22
CA LEU A 413 -3.87 -6.14 16.86
C LEU A 413 -2.35 -6.25 16.73
N ASP A 414 -1.89 -7.13 15.84
CA ASP A 414 -0.47 -7.41 15.58
C ASP A 414 0.33 -7.68 16.87
N GLY A 415 -0.27 -8.45 17.78
CA GLY A 415 0.31 -8.81 19.08
C GLY A 415 0.18 -7.73 20.18
N ARG A 416 -0.44 -6.58 19.89
CA ARG A 416 -0.64 -5.49 20.86
C ARG A 416 -2.11 -5.33 21.23
N SER A 417 -2.42 -5.35 22.52
CA SER A 417 -3.77 -5.06 23.02
C SER A 417 -4.18 -3.63 22.63
N THR A 418 -5.37 -3.49 22.05
CA THR A 418 -5.91 -2.25 21.50
C THR A 418 -7.40 -2.10 21.82
N ARG A 419 -7.93 -0.88 21.72
CA ARG A 419 -9.36 -0.59 21.90
C ARG A 419 -9.97 -0.18 20.58
N ALA A 420 -11.19 -0.66 20.31
CA ALA A 420 -11.97 -0.21 19.17
C ALA A 420 -12.63 1.17 19.46
N PRO A 421 -12.93 1.99 18.44
CA PRO A 421 -12.70 1.74 17.01
C PRO A 421 -11.23 1.94 16.59
N VAL A 422 -10.73 1.12 15.67
CA VAL A 422 -9.39 1.25 15.08
C VAL A 422 -9.39 0.81 13.61
N SER A 423 -8.60 1.51 12.78
CA SER A 423 -8.46 1.22 11.35
C SER A 423 -6.98 1.06 11.00
N PRO A 424 -6.42 -0.16 11.07
CA PRO A 424 -4.99 -0.38 10.87
C PRO A 424 -4.54 -0.19 9.41
N ALA A 425 -5.45 -0.37 8.45
CA ALA A 425 -5.19 -0.19 7.03
C ALA A 425 -6.42 0.41 6.34
N GLY A 426 -6.21 0.93 5.12
CA GLY A 426 -7.31 1.29 4.23
C GLY A 426 -8.22 0.08 4.01
N GLY A 427 -9.54 0.29 4.08
CA GLY A 427 -10.51 -0.77 3.92
C GLY A 427 -10.57 -1.79 5.06
N LEU A 428 -9.90 -1.59 6.21
CA LEU A 428 -10.01 -2.46 7.40
C LEU A 428 -10.44 -1.65 8.63
N ARG A 429 -11.54 -2.04 9.26
CA ARG A 429 -12.12 -1.37 10.43
C ARG A 429 -12.43 -2.39 11.52
N ILE A 430 -11.94 -2.15 12.73
CA ILE A 430 -12.36 -2.86 13.93
C ILE A 430 -13.24 -1.93 14.76
N LEU A 431 -14.44 -2.37 15.12
CA LEU A 431 -15.47 -1.59 15.79
C LEU A 431 -15.98 -2.34 17.01
N GLU A 432 -16.47 -1.61 18.01
CA GLU A 432 -17.24 -2.20 19.12
C GLU A 432 -18.62 -1.55 19.15
N HIS A 433 -19.66 -2.37 19.14
CA HIS A 433 -21.05 -1.91 19.20
C HIS A 433 -21.93 -2.96 19.88
N SER A 434 -22.89 -2.53 20.72
CA SER A 434 -23.84 -3.42 21.41
C SER A 434 -23.19 -4.63 22.10
N SER A 435 -22.09 -4.40 22.81
CA SER A 435 -21.33 -5.46 23.49
C SER A 435 -20.79 -6.56 22.57
N ARG A 436 -20.45 -6.22 21.33
CA ARG A 436 -19.81 -7.10 20.35
C ARG A 436 -18.67 -6.37 19.66
N VAL A 437 -17.62 -7.10 19.31
CA VAL A 437 -16.52 -6.59 18.48
C VAL A 437 -16.70 -7.07 17.05
N TYR A 438 -16.43 -6.17 16.12
CA TYR A 438 -16.61 -6.36 14.69
C TYR A 438 -15.29 -6.09 13.99
N LEU A 439 -14.90 -6.94 13.05
CA LEU A 439 -13.91 -6.64 12.02
C LEU A 439 -14.66 -6.56 10.70
N LYS A 440 -14.59 -5.41 10.03
CA LYS A 440 -15.20 -5.19 8.72
C LYS A 440 -14.13 -4.82 7.70
N THR A 441 -14.34 -5.26 6.48
CA THR A 441 -13.50 -4.92 5.34
C THR A 441 -14.29 -4.33 4.19
N ASP A 442 -13.66 -3.50 3.38
CA ASP A 442 -14.21 -2.91 2.15
C ASP A 442 -14.57 -3.97 1.09
N PHE A 443 -13.86 -5.10 1.04
CA PHE A 443 -14.19 -6.23 0.17
C PHE A 443 -15.33 -7.12 0.70
N GLY A 444 -15.89 -6.81 1.88
CA GLY A 444 -17.11 -7.40 2.41
C GLY A 444 -16.96 -8.55 3.41
N LEU A 445 -15.76 -8.88 3.88
CA LEU A 445 -15.60 -9.73 5.07
C LEU A 445 -16.11 -8.97 6.31
N SER A 446 -16.98 -9.62 7.10
CA SER A 446 -17.37 -9.18 8.43
C SER A 446 -17.21 -10.31 9.43
N VAL A 447 -16.47 -10.09 10.51
CA VAL A 447 -16.31 -11.03 11.63
C VAL A 447 -16.86 -10.39 12.89
N GLU A 448 -17.77 -11.06 13.56
CA GLU A 448 -18.41 -10.63 14.80
C GLU A 448 -18.05 -11.58 15.95
N PHE A 449 -17.74 -11.04 17.13
CA PHE A 449 -17.56 -11.82 18.36
C PHE A 449 -18.24 -11.16 19.56
N ASP A 450 -18.94 -11.95 20.38
CA ASP A 450 -19.70 -11.47 21.55
C ASP A 450 -18.86 -11.31 22.83
N GLY A 451 -17.57 -11.62 22.76
CA GLY A 451 -16.68 -11.62 23.93
C GLY A 451 -16.84 -12.85 24.83
N HIS A 452 -17.72 -13.78 24.47
CA HIS A 452 -18.02 -14.99 25.23
C HIS A 452 -17.75 -16.22 24.36
N SER A 453 -18.75 -16.76 23.67
CA SER A 453 -18.62 -18.05 22.97
C SER A 453 -19.26 -18.07 21.59
N ARG A 454 -19.81 -16.93 21.14
CA ARG A 454 -20.47 -16.84 19.84
C ARG A 454 -19.69 -15.95 18.90
N ALA A 455 -19.42 -16.49 17.72
CA ALA A 455 -18.90 -15.72 16.61
C ALA A 455 -19.66 -15.99 15.32
N GLU A 456 -19.66 -14.99 14.44
CA GLU A 456 -20.25 -15.06 13.11
C GLU A 456 -19.28 -14.46 12.10
N ILE A 457 -19.06 -15.18 11.00
CA ILE A 457 -18.20 -14.79 9.88
C ILE A 457 -19.12 -14.68 8.67
N ILE A 458 -19.16 -13.51 8.06
CA ILE A 458 -19.94 -13.22 6.86
C ILE A 458 -18.97 -12.98 5.71
N LEU A 459 -19.17 -13.70 4.61
CA LEU A 459 -18.40 -13.53 3.38
C LEU A 459 -19.30 -13.20 2.19
N PRO A 460 -18.81 -12.36 1.24
CA PRO A 460 -19.49 -12.13 -0.01
C PRO A 460 -19.33 -13.31 -0.97
N HIS A 461 -20.29 -13.50 -1.88
CA HIS A 461 -20.28 -14.55 -2.90
C HIS A 461 -19.14 -14.43 -3.90
N THR A 462 -18.39 -13.32 -3.90
CA THR A 462 -17.09 -13.21 -4.58
C THR A 462 -16.07 -14.25 -4.08
N TYR A 463 -16.25 -14.80 -2.87
CA TYR A 463 -15.45 -15.90 -2.30
C TYR A 463 -16.07 -17.30 -2.47
N LYS A 464 -17.17 -17.42 -3.21
CA LYS A 464 -17.83 -18.71 -3.47
C LYS A 464 -16.85 -19.67 -4.15
N ARG A 465 -16.70 -20.89 -3.61
CA ARG A 465 -15.73 -21.93 -4.05
C ARG A 465 -14.25 -21.53 -3.91
N ARG A 466 -13.94 -20.49 -3.12
CA ARG A 466 -12.57 -20.00 -2.88
C ARG A 466 -12.12 -20.15 -1.43
N VAL A 467 -12.90 -20.86 -0.61
CA VAL A 467 -12.63 -21.05 0.81
C VAL A 467 -12.74 -22.53 1.20
N GLY A 468 -12.04 -22.90 2.26
CA GLY A 468 -12.18 -24.17 2.97
C GLY A 468 -12.03 -23.94 4.49
N GLY A 469 -12.16 -25.00 5.27
CA GLY A 469 -12.14 -24.96 6.74
C GLY A 469 -13.43 -25.50 7.34
N LEU A 470 -13.58 -25.35 8.66
CA LEU A 470 -14.80 -25.79 9.37
C LEU A 470 -16.07 -25.04 8.93
N CYS A 471 -15.94 -23.90 8.25
CA CYS A 471 -17.05 -23.18 7.63
C CYS A 471 -17.49 -23.74 6.26
N GLY A 472 -16.91 -24.86 5.80
CA GLY A 472 -17.27 -25.51 4.53
C GLY A 472 -16.54 -24.92 3.33
N ASN A 473 -16.93 -25.37 2.12
CA ASN A 473 -16.28 -24.96 0.87
C ASN A 473 -17.04 -23.84 0.12
N PHE A 474 -18.18 -23.41 0.68
CA PHE A 474 -18.99 -22.29 0.21
C PHE A 474 -19.32 -22.39 -1.29
N ASP A 475 -19.96 -23.48 -1.71
CA ASP A 475 -20.32 -23.71 -3.12
C ASP A 475 -21.83 -23.72 -3.38
N GLY A 476 -22.63 -23.58 -2.32
CA GLY A 476 -24.09 -23.65 -2.31
C GLY A 476 -24.63 -25.05 -2.02
N LYS A 477 -23.78 -26.02 -1.64
CA LYS A 477 -24.17 -27.43 -1.44
C LYS A 477 -23.72 -27.94 -0.07
N LYS A 478 -24.64 -27.84 0.90
CA LYS A 478 -24.48 -28.35 2.26
C LYS A 478 -24.00 -29.80 2.41
N LYS A 479 -24.19 -30.66 1.41
CA LYS A 479 -23.86 -32.10 1.51
C LYS A 479 -22.36 -32.38 1.36
N ASN A 480 -21.60 -31.43 0.84
CA ASN A 480 -20.16 -31.57 0.59
C ASN A 480 -19.36 -30.47 1.27
N ASP A 481 -19.81 -29.98 2.43
CA ASP A 481 -19.05 -29.01 3.22
C ASP A 481 -17.88 -29.66 3.99
N MET A 482 -17.91 -30.98 4.21
CA MET A 482 -16.85 -31.71 4.91
C MET A 482 -15.65 -32.00 4.00
N ILE A 483 -15.09 -30.98 3.35
CA ILE A 483 -13.88 -31.09 2.51
C ILE A 483 -12.65 -30.87 3.35
N LYS A 484 -11.69 -31.78 3.26
CA LYS A 484 -10.39 -31.69 3.93
C LYS A 484 -9.45 -30.72 3.18
N PRO A 485 -8.32 -30.30 3.78
CA PRO A 485 -7.34 -29.44 3.10
C PRO A 485 -6.78 -30.04 1.80
N ASP A 486 -6.76 -31.37 1.69
CA ASP A 486 -6.33 -32.11 0.50
C ASP A 486 -7.36 -32.12 -0.66
N GLY A 487 -8.53 -31.50 -0.46
CA GLY A 487 -9.63 -31.44 -1.43
C GLY A 487 -10.55 -32.66 -1.45
N THR A 488 -10.29 -33.68 -0.64
CA THR A 488 -11.15 -34.87 -0.54
C THR A 488 -12.21 -34.73 0.54
N GLN A 489 -13.36 -35.38 0.35
CA GLN A 489 -14.45 -35.35 1.32
C GLN A 489 -14.20 -36.31 2.49
N ALA A 490 -14.31 -35.82 3.72
CA ALA A 490 -14.18 -36.61 4.93
C ALA A 490 -15.36 -37.59 5.09
N LYS A 491 -15.11 -38.74 5.73
CA LYS A 491 -16.12 -39.79 5.96
C LYS A 491 -16.89 -39.60 7.26
N SER A 492 -16.36 -38.76 8.16
CA SER A 492 -16.98 -38.47 9.46
C SER A 492 -16.65 -37.05 9.91
N ILE A 493 -17.47 -36.50 10.82
CA ILE A 493 -17.23 -35.18 11.44
C ILE A 493 -15.89 -35.18 12.20
N LYS A 494 -15.54 -36.28 12.87
CA LYS A 494 -14.26 -36.42 13.56
C LYS A 494 -13.08 -36.28 12.59
N GLU A 495 -13.11 -37.00 11.47
CA GLU A 495 -12.07 -36.90 10.44
C GLU A 495 -12.00 -35.48 9.86
N PHE A 496 -13.15 -34.86 9.61
CA PHE A 496 -13.24 -33.49 9.11
C PHE A 496 -12.59 -32.49 10.08
N GLY A 497 -12.99 -32.52 11.36
CA GLY A 497 -12.44 -31.65 12.41
C GLY A 497 -10.94 -31.81 12.60
N GLU A 498 -10.46 -33.06 12.72
CA GLU A 498 -9.03 -33.34 12.88
C GLU A 498 -8.18 -32.89 11.68
N SER A 499 -8.74 -32.95 10.46
CA SER A 499 -8.02 -32.51 9.26
C SER A 499 -7.76 -31.00 9.21
N TRP A 500 -8.57 -30.20 9.92
CA TRP A 500 -8.46 -28.74 10.00
C TRP A 500 -7.90 -28.25 11.34
N ARG A 501 -7.41 -29.17 12.18
CA ARG A 501 -6.74 -28.83 13.43
C ARG A 501 -5.38 -28.17 13.15
N VAL A 502 -5.11 -27.07 13.85
CA VAL A 502 -3.79 -26.43 13.87
C VAL A 502 -2.91 -27.19 14.86
N MET A 503 -1.74 -27.66 14.41
CA MET A 503 -0.73 -28.21 15.31
C MET A 503 0.09 -27.04 15.87
N GLU A 504 0.06 -26.87 17.20
CA GLU A 504 0.85 -25.86 17.91
C GLU A 504 2.32 -26.26 18.06
#